data_AF-A0A7K2PR98-F1
#
_entry.id   AF-A0A7K2PR98-F1
#
_cell.length_a   1.000
_cell.length_b   1.000
_cell.length_c   1.000
_cell.angle_alpha   90.00
_cell.angle_beta   90.00
_cell.angle_gamma   90.00
#
_symmetry.space_group_name_H-M   'P 1'
#
loop_
_entity.id
_entity.type
_entity.pdbx_description
1 polymer ?
#
loop_
_entity_poly.entity_id
_entity_poly.type
_entity_poly.pdbx_seq_one_letter_code
_entity_poly.pdbx_strand_id
1 'polypeptide(L)'
;MPLTCTRVVLAAALVLPAAFRSACSAADSDDGCQGTAAELERLAEQPVLDSAPAHASAPANYRGVGVTTGCDDDSSGAPWLHADRLYAFPGEPDDVITYYVKAAAAAGWKFEEDPASGAPPATVEGACWTRTEQGRHLLLDVDLRPQGFSPEPEPAPEVGAGLAYSVSVGTERDGGQATCWH
;
A
#
# COMPACT_ATOMS: atom_id res chain seq x y z
N MET A 1 8.87 -41.77 53.62
CA MET A 1 7.65 -42.55 53.93
C MET A 1 7.36 -42.40 55.41
N PRO A 2 6.10 -42.31 55.89
CA PRO A 2 4.80 -41.96 55.28
C PRO A 2 4.18 -40.72 56.02
N LEU A 3 2.98 -40.16 55.84
CA LEU A 3 1.66 -40.65 55.44
C LEU A 3 0.92 -39.62 54.57
N THR A 4 0.30 -40.12 53.52
CA THR A 4 -0.79 -39.50 52.75
C THR A 4 -2.10 -39.64 53.52
N CYS A 5 -2.99 -38.64 53.47
CA CYS A 5 -4.43 -38.87 53.63
C CYS A 5 -5.22 -37.96 52.69
N THR A 6 -5.96 -38.60 51.79
CA THR A 6 -6.76 -38.05 50.70
C THR A 6 -8.21 -37.90 51.15
N ARG A 7 -8.95 -36.89 50.66
CA ARG A 7 -10.32 -36.96 50.05
C ARG A 7 -11.08 -35.62 50.15
N VAL A 8 -11.47 -35.02 49.01
CA VAL A 8 -12.84 -34.97 48.40
C VAL A 8 -13.54 -33.64 48.74
N VAL A 9 -14.23 -32.86 47.90
CA VAL A 9 -14.42 -32.71 46.44
C VAL A 9 -15.42 -31.54 46.24
N LEU A 10 -15.37 -30.87 45.07
CA LEU A 10 -16.41 -30.07 44.37
C LEU A 10 -16.76 -28.61 44.79
N ALA A 11 -16.40 -27.72 43.85
CA ALA A 11 -17.23 -26.75 43.10
C ALA A 11 -17.90 -25.55 43.80
N ALA A 12 -17.47 -24.34 43.39
CA ALA A 12 -18.37 -23.30 42.87
C ALA A 12 -17.57 -22.26 42.07
N ALA A 13 -18.15 -21.87 40.93
CA ALA A 13 -17.64 -20.93 39.94
C ALA A 13 -17.32 -19.54 40.49
N LEU A 14 -16.46 -18.77 39.79
CA LEU A 14 -16.79 -17.45 39.21
C LEU A 14 -15.57 -16.80 38.49
N VAL A 15 -15.78 -16.54 37.19
CA VAL A 15 -15.31 -15.38 36.38
C VAL A 15 -13.86 -15.34 35.86
N LEU A 16 -13.72 -15.66 34.57
CA LEU A 16 -12.70 -15.15 33.62
C LEU A 16 -12.91 -13.63 33.37
N PRO A 17 -11.87 -12.82 33.13
CA PRO A 17 -11.02 -13.00 31.95
C PRO A 17 -9.52 -12.83 32.23
N ALA A 18 -8.75 -13.85 31.90
CA ALA A 18 -7.31 -13.68 31.65
C ALA A 18 -7.13 -12.98 30.29
N ALA A 19 -7.46 -11.69 30.23
CA ALA A 19 -7.05 -10.81 29.14
C ALA A 19 -5.62 -10.34 29.42
N PHE A 20 -4.68 -11.28 29.40
CA PHE A 20 -3.26 -10.98 29.21
C PHE A 20 -2.82 -11.70 27.94
N ARG A 21 -3.31 -11.22 26.79
CA ARG A 21 -2.52 -11.38 25.58
C ARG A 21 -1.33 -10.45 25.79
N SER A 22 -0.17 -11.02 26.08
CA SER A 22 1.10 -10.30 26.01
C SER A 22 1.12 -9.52 24.71
N ALA A 23 1.03 -8.19 24.82
CA ALA A 23 1.49 -7.31 23.77
C ALA A 23 2.97 -7.64 23.61
N CYS A 24 3.33 -8.33 22.53
CA CYS A 24 4.68 -8.24 22.01
C CYS A 24 4.84 -6.81 21.51
N SER A 25 5.12 -5.88 22.41
CA SER A 25 5.79 -4.64 22.04
C SER A 25 7.21 -5.06 21.65
N ALA A 26 7.41 -5.33 20.37
CA ALA A 26 8.74 -5.18 19.80
C ALA A 26 9.16 -3.75 20.14
N ALA A 27 10.21 -3.62 20.94
CA ALA A 27 10.76 -2.32 21.31
C ALA A 27 11.18 -1.61 20.02
N ASP A 28 10.66 -0.40 19.87
CA ASP A 28 10.79 0.50 18.75
C ASP A 28 12.26 0.66 18.31
N SER A 29 12.51 0.41 17.04
CA SER A 29 13.60 1.01 16.28
C SER A 29 13.07 1.89 15.14
N ASP A 30 11.81 2.33 15.20
CA ASP A 30 11.14 3.18 14.18
C ASP A 30 11.30 4.69 14.46
N ASP A 31 12.49 5.12 14.88
CA ASP A 31 12.79 6.55 14.99
C ASP A 31 12.54 7.28 13.65
N GLY A 32 12.74 6.58 12.53
CA GLY A 32 12.53 7.09 11.18
C GLY A 32 11.06 7.33 10.82
N CYS A 33 10.08 6.63 11.39
CA CYS A 33 8.66 6.81 11.06
C CYS A 33 7.88 7.63 12.09
N GLN A 34 8.46 7.95 13.25
CA GLN A 34 7.75 8.69 14.29
C GLN A 34 7.34 10.10 13.86
N GLY A 35 6.05 10.45 13.99
CA GLY A 35 5.54 11.81 13.72
C GLY A 35 5.18 12.09 12.26
N THR A 36 5.02 11.04 11.43
CA THR A 36 4.66 11.16 9.99
C THR A 36 3.16 11.17 9.75
N ALA A 37 2.32 11.01 10.78
CA ALA A 37 0.88 10.83 10.62
C ALA A 37 0.20 11.93 9.78
N ALA A 38 0.54 13.20 10.00
CA ALA A 38 -0.01 14.31 9.24
C ALA A 38 0.42 14.29 7.76
N GLU A 39 1.63 13.80 7.49
CA GLU A 39 2.13 13.65 6.14
C GLU A 39 1.44 12.50 5.41
N LEU A 40 1.24 11.37 6.09
CA LEU A 40 0.51 10.23 5.55
C LEU A 40 -0.95 10.57 5.25
N GLU A 41 -1.62 11.34 6.12
CA GLU A 41 -2.97 11.84 5.88
C GLU A 41 -3.01 12.73 4.62
N ARG A 42 -2.04 13.63 4.46
CA ARG A 42 -1.92 14.47 3.26
C ARG A 42 -1.67 13.67 1.98
N LEU A 43 -0.86 12.61 2.04
CA LEU A 43 -0.66 11.71 0.89
C LEU A 43 -1.95 10.95 0.58
N ALA A 44 -2.68 10.49 1.59
CA ALA A 44 -3.95 9.78 1.40
C ALA A 44 -5.06 10.65 0.78
N GLU A 45 -5.01 11.96 0.98
CA GLU A 45 -5.94 12.93 0.40
C GLU A 45 -5.65 13.28 -1.07
N GLN A 46 -4.59 12.71 -1.68
CA GLN A 46 -4.23 13.01 -3.06
C GLN A 46 -5.32 12.54 -4.04
N PRO A 47 -5.94 13.45 -4.82
CA PRO A 47 -7.09 13.12 -5.66
C PRO A 47 -6.80 12.07 -6.74
N VAL A 48 -5.52 11.91 -7.12
CA VAL A 48 -5.11 10.93 -8.12
C VAL A 48 -5.29 9.49 -7.64
N LEU A 49 -5.25 9.26 -6.32
CA LEU A 49 -5.53 7.94 -5.72
C LEU A 49 -6.97 7.50 -6.02
N ASP A 50 -7.93 8.44 -6.02
CA ASP A 50 -9.34 8.18 -6.31
C ASP A 50 -9.71 8.27 -7.81
N SER A 51 -8.78 8.73 -8.64
CA SER A 51 -8.99 8.90 -10.07
C SER A 51 -8.69 7.61 -10.81
N ALA A 52 -9.72 6.88 -11.25
CA ALA A 52 -9.54 5.61 -11.96
C ALA A 52 -10.31 5.55 -13.30
N PRO A 53 -9.86 4.72 -14.27
CA PRO A 53 -10.64 4.43 -15.47
C PRO A 53 -12.05 3.97 -15.13
N ALA A 54 -13.01 4.24 -16.02
CA ALA A 54 -14.37 3.76 -15.87
C ALA A 54 -14.37 2.23 -15.70
N HIS A 55 -15.21 1.71 -14.78
CA HIS A 55 -15.30 0.29 -14.43
C HIS A 55 -14.11 -0.28 -13.63
N ALA A 56 -13.08 0.50 -13.32
CA ALA A 56 -12.13 0.13 -12.28
C ALA A 56 -12.84 0.14 -10.91
N SER A 57 -12.50 -0.82 -10.06
CA SER A 57 -13.10 -0.97 -8.73
C SER A 57 -12.10 -1.54 -7.74
N ALA A 58 -12.38 -1.46 -6.44
CA ALA A 58 -11.54 -2.15 -5.45
C ALA A 58 -11.53 -3.68 -5.71
N PRO A 59 -10.36 -4.34 -5.69
CA PRO A 59 -10.28 -5.79 -5.81
C PRO A 59 -11.17 -6.50 -4.78
N ALA A 60 -11.73 -7.66 -5.14
CA ALA A 60 -12.70 -8.36 -4.29
C ALA A 60 -12.14 -8.71 -2.90
N ASN A 61 -10.87 -9.10 -2.84
CA ASN A 61 -10.07 -9.38 -1.65
C ASN A 61 -9.70 -8.14 -0.81
N TYR A 62 -9.90 -6.93 -1.35
CA TYR A 62 -9.60 -5.64 -0.69
C TYR A 62 -10.82 -4.70 -0.61
N ARG A 63 -12.04 -5.23 -0.81
CA ARG A 63 -13.25 -4.41 -0.80
C ARG A 63 -13.43 -3.75 0.58
N GLY A 64 -13.57 -2.42 0.57
CA GLY A 64 -13.79 -1.62 1.77
C GLY A 64 -12.52 -1.20 2.52
N VAL A 65 -11.34 -1.57 2.03
CA VAL A 65 -10.07 -1.10 2.61
C VAL A 65 -9.85 0.39 2.32
N GLY A 66 -10.14 0.83 1.10
CA GLY A 66 -9.95 2.23 0.70
C GLY A 66 -8.49 2.54 0.37
N VAL A 67 -8.04 3.74 0.73
CA VAL A 67 -6.64 4.16 0.63
C VAL A 67 -5.90 3.62 1.86
N THR A 68 -4.74 3.01 1.65
CA THR A 68 -3.80 2.59 2.71
C THR A 68 -2.65 3.56 2.80
N THR A 69 -1.99 3.63 3.95
CA THR A 69 -0.80 4.47 4.16
C THR A 69 0.29 3.67 4.85
N GLY A 70 1.55 3.91 4.50
CA GLY A 70 2.70 3.22 5.09
C GLY A 70 3.94 4.11 5.18
N CYS A 71 4.89 3.64 6.00
CA CYS A 71 6.22 4.22 6.14
C CYS A 71 7.23 3.08 6.09
N ASP A 72 8.07 3.09 5.07
CA ASP A 72 9.12 2.09 4.88
C ASP A 72 10.45 2.70 5.34
N ASP A 73 10.93 2.24 6.49
CA ASP A 73 12.26 2.55 7.03
C ASP A 73 13.17 1.35 6.77
N ASP A 74 13.50 1.11 5.50
CA ASP A 74 14.57 0.19 5.17
C ASP A 74 15.92 0.86 5.50
N SER A 75 16.91 0.09 5.91
CA SER A 75 18.10 0.59 6.62
C SER A 75 19.03 1.50 5.78
N SER A 76 18.62 1.92 4.58
CA SER A 76 19.39 2.78 3.68
C SER A 76 18.52 3.89 3.06
N GLY A 77 18.44 5.03 3.73
CA GLY A 77 17.84 6.23 3.14
C GLY A 77 17.05 7.05 4.16
N ALA A 78 16.39 8.10 3.67
CA ALA A 78 15.29 8.71 4.41
C ALA A 78 14.07 7.77 4.30
N PRO A 79 13.29 7.56 5.38
CA PRO A 79 12.10 6.72 5.34
C PRO A 79 11.13 7.14 4.25
N TRP A 80 10.58 6.18 3.52
CA TRP A 80 9.65 6.41 2.42
C TRP A 80 8.22 6.41 2.95
N LEU A 81 7.52 7.53 2.77
CA LEU A 81 6.11 7.68 3.15
C LEU A 81 5.24 7.52 1.92
N HIS A 82 4.20 6.72 2.00
CA HIS A 82 3.34 6.44 0.86
C HIS A 82 1.87 6.28 1.24
N ALA A 83 1.01 6.54 0.26
CA ALA A 83 -0.40 6.20 0.28
C ALA A 83 -0.78 5.46 -1.00
N ASP A 84 -1.52 4.37 -0.87
CA ASP A 84 -1.84 3.48 -2.00
C ASP A 84 -3.34 3.28 -2.15
N ARG A 85 -3.75 3.08 -3.40
CA ARG A 85 -5.06 2.52 -3.73
C ARG A 85 -4.93 1.39 -4.73
N LEU A 86 -5.61 0.28 -4.42
CA LEU A 86 -5.62 -0.90 -5.27
C LEU A 86 -6.88 -0.94 -6.13
N TYR A 87 -6.70 -1.36 -7.38
CA TYR A 87 -7.78 -1.49 -8.35
C TYR A 87 -7.75 -2.84 -9.07
N ALA A 88 -8.94 -3.34 -9.38
CA ALA A 88 -9.20 -4.35 -10.38
C ALA A 88 -9.93 -3.68 -11.56
N PHE A 89 -9.52 -4.00 -12.78
CA PHE A 89 -10.04 -3.39 -13.99
C PHE A 89 -10.25 -4.44 -15.09
N PRO A 90 -11.45 -4.51 -15.70
CA PRO A 90 -11.80 -5.54 -16.68
C PRO A 90 -11.28 -5.25 -18.10
N GLY A 91 -10.39 -4.27 -18.28
CA GLY A 91 -9.80 -3.91 -19.57
C GLY A 91 -8.31 -4.22 -19.66
N GLU A 92 -7.60 -3.51 -20.53
CA GLU A 92 -6.19 -3.78 -20.86
C GLU A 92 -5.22 -2.80 -20.15
N PRO A 93 -3.93 -3.17 -20.00
CA PRO A 93 -2.91 -2.27 -19.43
C PRO A 93 -2.82 -0.90 -20.13
N ASP A 94 -2.94 -0.89 -21.45
CA ASP A 94 -2.89 0.33 -22.28
C ASP A 94 -3.97 1.34 -21.89
N ASP A 95 -5.18 0.88 -21.52
CA ASP A 95 -6.28 1.75 -21.11
C ASP A 95 -5.98 2.44 -19.78
N VAL A 96 -5.36 1.70 -18.84
CA VAL A 96 -4.94 2.22 -17.54
C VAL A 96 -3.86 3.28 -17.72
N ILE A 97 -2.79 2.97 -18.46
CA ILE A 97 -1.70 3.92 -18.68
C ILE A 97 -2.19 5.15 -19.45
N THR A 98 -3.00 4.98 -20.49
CA THR A 98 -3.57 6.10 -21.26
C THR A 98 -4.45 7.00 -20.39
N TYR A 99 -5.21 6.41 -19.45
CA TYR A 99 -6.00 7.17 -18.50
C TYR A 99 -5.10 7.99 -17.57
N TYR A 100 -4.10 7.37 -16.93
CA TYR A 100 -3.25 8.07 -15.96
C TYR A 100 -2.33 9.11 -16.60
N VAL A 101 -1.88 8.92 -17.84
CA VAL A 101 -1.18 9.98 -18.58
C VAL A 101 -2.00 11.27 -18.62
N LYS A 102 -3.31 11.17 -18.86
CA LYS A 102 -4.20 12.34 -18.90
C LYS A 102 -4.55 12.86 -17.51
N ALA A 103 -4.89 11.97 -16.58
CA ALA A 103 -5.29 12.34 -15.22
C ALA A 103 -4.13 12.99 -14.44
N ALA A 104 -2.94 12.40 -14.51
CA ALA A 104 -1.73 12.91 -13.87
C ALA A 104 -1.34 14.28 -14.46
N ALA A 105 -1.32 14.41 -15.79
CA ALA A 105 -1.03 15.70 -16.44
C ALA A 105 -2.03 16.80 -16.04
N ALA A 106 -3.33 16.49 -15.96
CA ALA A 106 -4.36 17.43 -15.51
C ALA A 106 -4.17 17.87 -14.04
N ALA A 107 -3.59 17.01 -13.21
CA ALA A 107 -3.25 17.27 -11.81
C ALA A 107 -1.82 17.83 -11.61
N GLY A 108 -1.14 18.23 -12.69
CA GLY A 108 0.16 18.89 -12.65
C GLY A 108 1.37 17.96 -12.43
N TRP A 109 1.17 16.65 -12.57
CA TRP A 109 2.25 15.66 -12.53
C TRP A 109 2.98 15.61 -13.87
N LYS A 110 4.28 15.29 -13.83
CA LYS A 110 5.15 15.16 -15.01
C LYS A 110 5.53 13.70 -15.20
N PHE A 111 5.28 13.16 -16.39
CA PHE A 111 5.65 11.79 -16.71
C PHE A 111 7.18 11.66 -16.80
N GLU A 112 7.74 10.63 -16.18
CA GLU A 112 9.15 10.31 -16.26
C GLU A 112 9.34 9.03 -17.08
N GLU A 113 10.05 9.13 -18.20
CA GLU A 113 10.43 7.96 -19.02
C GLU A 113 11.60 7.24 -18.36
N ASP A 114 11.58 5.91 -18.33
CA ASP A 114 12.70 5.11 -17.84
C ASP A 114 13.92 5.31 -18.77
N PRO A 115 15.04 5.85 -18.27
CA PRO A 115 16.22 6.11 -19.09
C PRO A 115 16.99 4.84 -19.49
N ALA A 116 16.68 3.67 -18.92
CA ALA A 116 17.39 2.43 -19.20
C ALA A 116 17.20 1.99 -20.66
N SER A 117 18.31 1.65 -21.32
CA SER A 117 18.26 1.14 -22.69
C SER A 117 17.54 -0.20 -22.74
N GLY A 118 16.39 -0.25 -23.40
CA GLY A 118 15.56 -1.45 -23.50
C GLY A 118 14.61 -1.64 -22.33
N ALA A 119 14.37 -0.58 -21.53
CA ALA A 119 13.28 -0.55 -20.58
C ALA A 119 11.98 -1.02 -21.26
N PRO A 120 11.20 -1.87 -20.59
CA PRO A 120 9.91 -2.27 -21.11
C PRO A 120 9.00 -1.05 -21.23
N PRO A 121 8.03 -1.06 -22.16
CA PRO A 121 7.06 0.02 -22.23
C PRO A 121 6.24 0.07 -20.93
N ALA A 122 5.71 1.25 -20.62
CA ALA A 122 4.93 1.49 -19.40
C ALA A 122 3.70 0.56 -19.24
N THR A 123 3.27 -0.08 -20.32
CA THR A 123 2.13 -1.01 -20.36
C THR A 123 2.49 -2.42 -19.90
N VAL A 124 3.76 -2.68 -19.57
CA VAL A 124 4.23 -3.95 -19.00
C VAL A 124 4.41 -3.86 -17.49
N GLU A 125 5.22 -2.90 -17.02
CA GLU A 125 5.56 -2.78 -15.59
C GLU A 125 4.75 -1.68 -14.91
N GLY A 126 4.48 -0.57 -15.61
CA GLY A 126 3.80 0.57 -15.03
C GLY A 126 4.39 1.89 -15.48
N ALA A 127 3.98 2.97 -14.82
CA ALA A 127 4.46 4.31 -15.12
C ALA A 127 4.67 5.10 -13.83
N CYS A 128 5.63 6.03 -13.87
CA CYS A 128 5.91 6.94 -12.78
C CYS A 128 5.84 8.40 -13.24
N TRP A 129 5.38 9.25 -12.33
CA TRP A 129 5.32 10.70 -12.52
C TRP A 129 5.88 11.43 -11.30
N THR A 130 6.44 12.62 -11.53
CA THR A 130 6.94 13.50 -10.47
C THR A 130 6.07 14.74 -10.32
N ARG A 131 5.99 15.25 -9.10
CA ARG A 131 5.45 16.59 -8.81
C ARG A 131 6.14 17.18 -7.60
N THR A 132 6.33 18.51 -7.60
CA THR A 132 6.77 19.22 -6.40
C THR A 132 5.59 19.91 -5.76
N GLU A 133 5.35 19.64 -4.48
CA GLU A 133 4.27 20.24 -3.70
C GLU A 133 4.82 20.74 -2.37
N GLN A 134 4.63 22.03 -2.10
CA GLN A 134 5.10 22.68 -0.85
C GLN A 134 6.59 22.44 -0.55
N GLY A 135 7.41 22.38 -1.60
CA GLY A 135 8.86 22.14 -1.49
C GLY A 135 9.28 20.68 -1.33
N ARG A 136 8.34 19.73 -1.42
CA ARG A 136 8.60 18.29 -1.31
C ARG A 136 8.46 17.62 -2.67
N HIS A 137 9.31 16.65 -2.96
CA HIS A 137 9.20 15.84 -4.17
C HIS A 137 8.26 14.67 -3.92
N LEU A 138 7.21 14.59 -4.73
CA LEU A 138 6.25 13.50 -4.73
C LEU A 138 6.48 12.63 -5.96
N LEU A 139 6.36 11.32 -5.77
CA LEU A 139 6.23 10.35 -6.85
C LEU A 139 4.78 9.87 -6.88
N LEU A 140 4.26 9.69 -8.09
CA LEU A 140 3.04 8.97 -8.38
C LEU A 140 3.43 7.75 -9.20
N ASP A 141 3.11 6.57 -8.71
CA ASP A 141 3.40 5.30 -9.36
C ASP A 141 2.10 4.58 -9.70
N VAL A 142 2.03 4.06 -10.92
CA VAL A 142 0.99 3.13 -11.35
C VAL A 142 1.67 1.82 -11.70
N ASP A 143 1.60 0.84 -10.79
CA ASP A 143 2.23 -0.49 -10.93
C ASP A 143 1.20 -1.49 -11.45
N LEU A 144 1.49 -2.09 -12.61
CA LEU A 144 0.61 -3.05 -13.27
C LEU A 144 0.86 -4.46 -12.72
N ARG A 145 -0.21 -5.09 -12.24
CA ARG A 145 -0.17 -6.38 -11.55
C ARG A 145 -1.12 -7.38 -12.21
N PRO A 146 -0.80 -7.88 -13.43
CA PRO A 146 -1.65 -8.85 -14.12
C PRO A 146 -1.88 -10.14 -13.32
N GLN A 147 -0.97 -10.48 -12.40
CA GLN A 147 -1.07 -11.61 -11.48
C GLN A 147 -1.95 -11.35 -10.24
N GLY A 148 -2.45 -10.13 -10.05
CA GLY A 148 -3.26 -9.77 -8.89
C GLY A 148 -2.45 -9.46 -7.62
N PHE A 149 -3.19 -9.38 -6.51
CA PHE A 149 -2.68 -9.09 -5.17
C PHE A 149 -2.91 -10.28 -4.24
N SER A 150 -1.95 -10.56 -3.35
CA SER A 150 -2.07 -11.58 -2.31
C SER A 150 -2.74 -11.04 -1.05
N PRO A 151 -3.73 -11.74 -0.46
CA PRO A 151 -4.17 -13.08 -0.80
C PRO A 151 -5.06 -13.11 -2.05
N GLU A 152 -4.97 -14.16 -2.85
CA GLU A 152 -5.83 -14.33 -4.04
C GLU A 152 -7.32 -14.33 -3.65
N PRO A 153 -8.21 -13.71 -4.44
CA PRO A 153 -9.64 -13.70 -4.14
C PRO A 153 -10.26 -15.10 -4.36
N GLU A 154 -11.25 -15.43 -3.55
CA GLU A 154 -12.01 -16.69 -3.65
C GLU A 154 -13.46 -16.42 -4.10
N PRO A 155 -13.96 -17.09 -5.17
CA PRO A 155 -13.23 -18.04 -6.02
C PRO A 155 -12.16 -17.35 -6.86
N ALA A 156 -11.14 -18.11 -7.27
CA ALA A 156 -10.08 -17.62 -8.16
C ALA A 156 -10.68 -16.94 -9.41
N PRO A 157 -10.09 -15.81 -9.85
CA PRO A 157 -10.59 -15.08 -11.01
C PRO A 157 -10.42 -15.93 -12.27
N GLU A 158 -11.31 -15.75 -13.24
CA GLU A 158 -11.14 -16.40 -14.53
C GLU A 158 -9.85 -15.89 -15.19
N VAL A 159 -9.11 -16.80 -15.84
CA VAL A 159 -7.88 -16.43 -16.55
C VAL A 159 -8.24 -15.42 -17.64
N GLY A 160 -7.65 -14.22 -17.58
CA GLY A 160 -7.94 -13.13 -18.51
C GLY A 160 -9.17 -12.27 -18.16
N ALA A 161 -9.73 -12.39 -16.95
CA ALA A 161 -10.89 -11.58 -16.51
C ALA A 161 -10.61 -10.08 -16.29
N GLY A 162 -9.37 -9.64 -16.48
CA GLY A 162 -8.92 -8.27 -16.26
C GLY A 162 -7.55 -8.22 -15.61
N LEU A 163 -7.13 -7.02 -15.23
CA LEU A 163 -5.85 -6.75 -14.57
C LEU A 163 -6.06 -6.12 -13.20
N ALA A 164 -5.13 -6.38 -12.29
CA ALA A 164 -5.01 -5.60 -11.06
C ALA A 164 -3.88 -4.58 -11.21
N TYR A 165 -3.99 -3.44 -10.53
CA TYR A 165 -2.94 -2.44 -10.50
C TYR A 165 -3.03 -1.63 -9.21
N SER A 166 -1.90 -1.08 -8.77
CA SER A 166 -1.85 -0.13 -7.66
C SER A 166 -1.57 1.28 -8.18
N VAL A 167 -2.07 2.25 -7.44
CA VAL A 167 -1.73 3.67 -7.58
C VAL A 167 -1.12 4.07 -6.26
N SER A 168 0.12 4.52 -6.27
CA SER A 168 0.83 4.97 -5.08
C SER A 168 1.20 6.43 -5.23
N VAL A 169 1.07 7.21 -4.16
CA VAL A 169 1.69 8.53 -4.04
C VAL A 169 2.61 8.51 -2.85
N GLY A 170 3.88 8.85 -3.05
CA GLY A 170 4.86 8.82 -1.97
C GLY A 170 5.90 9.93 -2.03
N THR A 171 6.64 10.05 -0.93
CA THR A 171 7.71 11.04 -0.73
C THR A 171 8.67 10.55 0.35
N GLU A 172 9.95 10.95 0.25
CA GLU A 172 10.88 10.78 1.37
C GLU A 172 10.38 11.60 2.57
N ARG A 173 10.63 11.13 3.80
CA ARG A 173 10.18 11.78 5.03
C ARG A 173 10.55 13.26 5.10
N ASP A 174 11.78 13.61 4.77
CA ASP A 174 12.26 15.00 4.76
C ASP A 174 11.86 15.77 3.49
N GLY A 175 11.25 15.08 2.51
CA GLY A 175 10.81 15.63 1.24
C GLY A 175 11.95 15.78 0.23
N GLY A 176 13.04 15.03 0.40
CA GLY A 176 14.22 15.01 -0.46
C GLY A 176 13.94 14.60 -1.91
N GLN A 177 15.00 14.41 -2.70
CA GLN A 177 14.91 14.27 -4.16
C GLN A 177 14.66 12.82 -4.58
N ALA A 178 13.44 12.33 -4.30
CA ALA A 178 12.97 11.07 -4.84
C ALA A 178 12.85 11.15 -6.37
N THR A 179 13.29 10.10 -7.06
CA THR A 179 13.20 9.96 -8.53
C THR A 179 12.51 8.65 -8.88
N CYS A 180 11.83 8.61 -10.01
CA CYS A 180 11.15 7.40 -10.49
C CYS A 180 12.11 6.23 -10.75
N TRP A 181 13.35 6.53 -11.16
CA TRP A 181 14.31 5.55 -11.64
C TRP A 181 15.66 5.75 -10.93
N HIS A 182 16.36 4.64 -10.66
CA HIS A 182 17.65 4.60 -9.97
C HIS A 182 18.68 3.74 -10.71
#